data_AF-A0A9W7UTE7-F1
#
_entry.id   AF-A0A9W7UTE7-F1
#
_cell.length_a   1.000
_cell.length_b   1.000
_cell.length_c   1.000
_cell.angle_alpha   90.00
_cell.angle_beta   90.00
_cell.angle_gamma   90.00
#
_symmetry.space_group_name_H-M   'P 1'
#
loop_
_entity.id
_entity.type
_entity.pdbx_description
1 polymer ?
#
loop_
_entity_poly.entity_id
_entity_poly.type
_entity_poly.pdbx_seq_one_letter_code
_entity_poly.pdbx_strand_id
1 'polypeptide(L)'
;MKLLKKTSACLLLSLLVVTSMFSTINSDKAYAEDHSYDGKSPYYNSCDQSAVTKEKKWIDSNSYVELKFSTTCKTAWAKVTVTRPAVYNNEADARVVRKTDGKAYTCGSAGGNGVVNKGQTSCYTPMVYDLDPRKAQAQGKHAIPNSDAYNYAETIWY
;
A
#
# COMPACT_ATOMS: atom_id res chain seq x y z
N MET A 1 10.41 20.48 70.59
CA MET A 1 9.46 20.30 69.48
C MET A 1 10.18 20.75 68.20
N LYS A 2 11.13 20.01 67.61
CA LYS A 2 11.06 18.73 66.88
C LYS A 2 9.83 18.66 65.94
N LEU A 3 10.11 18.39 64.67
CA LEU A 3 9.24 18.35 63.48
C LEU A 3 9.01 19.69 62.78
N LEU A 4 9.90 20.07 61.85
CA LEU A 4 9.58 20.86 60.64
C LEU A 4 10.81 21.00 59.72
N LYS A 5 11.52 19.88 59.44
CA LYS A 5 12.72 19.91 58.59
C LYS A 5 12.88 18.73 57.61
N LYS A 6 11.82 17.94 57.38
CA LYS A 6 11.91 16.71 56.55
C LYS A 6 10.93 16.61 55.37
N THR A 7 10.10 17.61 55.09
CA THR A 7 9.06 17.50 54.04
C THR A 7 9.40 18.21 52.73
N SER A 8 10.52 18.91 52.63
CA SER A 8 10.84 19.71 51.43
C SER A 8 11.74 19.03 50.39
N ALA A 9 12.16 17.78 50.61
CA ALA A 9 13.01 17.04 49.68
C ALA A 9 12.24 16.07 48.76
N CYS A 10 11.06 15.58 49.17
CA CYS A 10 10.26 14.66 48.35
C CYS A 10 9.46 15.36 47.24
N LEU A 11 9.10 16.63 47.42
CA LEU A 11 8.28 17.38 46.45
C LEU A 11 9.06 17.89 45.24
N LEU A 12 10.39 18.00 45.36
CA LEU A 12 11.28 18.38 44.24
C LEU A 12 11.78 17.15 43.46
N LEU A 13 11.83 15.96 44.09
CA LEU A 13 12.15 14.73 43.39
C LEU A 13 10.97 14.19 42.56
N SER A 14 9.72 14.40 42.99
CA SER A 14 8.54 13.95 42.23
C SER A 14 8.27 14.76 40.97
N LEU A 15 8.72 16.02 40.91
CA LEU A 15 8.53 16.88 39.73
C LEU A 15 9.55 16.59 38.60
N LEU A 16 10.72 16.04 38.94
CA LEU A 16 11.77 15.68 37.97
C LEU A 16 11.53 14.34 37.24
N VAL A 17 10.72 13.44 37.82
CA VAL A 17 10.42 12.13 37.20
C VAL A 17 9.29 12.24 36.15
N VAL A 18 8.39 13.22 36.29
CA VAL A 18 7.25 13.40 35.36
C VAL A 18 7.67 14.05 34.04
N THR A 19 8.78 14.80 34.01
CA THR A 19 9.32 15.40 32.77
C THR A 19 10.19 14.46 31.93
N SER A 20 10.53 13.27 32.44
CA SER A 20 11.37 12.28 31.73
C SER A 20 10.59 11.43 30.72
N MET A 21 9.26 11.36 30.84
CA MET A 21 8.42 10.47 30.02
C MET A 21 7.97 11.07 28.67
N PHE A 22 8.39 12.30 28.33
CA PHE A 22 8.07 12.95 27.06
C PHE A 22 9.19 12.81 26.00
N SER A 23 10.02 11.78 26.12
CA SER A 23 11.05 11.50 25.11
C SER A 23 10.48 10.59 24.01
N THR A 24 10.38 11.18 22.83
CA THR A 24 10.29 10.56 21.49
C THR A 24 9.01 9.81 21.15
N ILE A 25 7.92 10.55 20.93
CA ILE A 25 7.04 10.19 19.81
C ILE A 25 7.82 10.48 18.51
N ASN A 26 8.63 9.52 18.08
CA ASN A 26 9.14 9.52 16.71
C ASN A 26 7.95 9.36 15.78
N SER A 27 7.35 10.50 15.41
CA SER A 27 6.58 10.59 14.19
C SER A 27 7.61 10.50 13.07
N ASP A 28 8.01 9.28 12.72
CA ASP A 28 8.84 9.04 11.53
C ASP A 28 8.07 9.60 10.35
N LYS A 29 8.41 10.83 9.97
CA LYS A 29 7.92 11.43 8.73
C LYS A 29 8.54 10.59 7.63
N ALA A 30 7.77 9.65 7.08
CA ALA A 30 8.14 8.95 5.88
C ALA A 30 8.27 10.00 4.77
N TYR A 31 9.51 10.31 4.37
CA TYR A 31 9.74 11.18 3.24
C TYR A 31 9.36 10.39 1.99
N ALA A 32 8.50 10.98 1.16
CA ALA A 32 8.15 10.40 -0.13
C ALA A 32 9.42 10.28 -0.97
N GLU A 33 9.81 9.05 -1.32
CA GLU A 33 10.91 8.83 -2.25
C GLU A 33 10.40 9.13 -3.66
N ASP A 34 11.18 9.82 -4.49
CA ASP A 34 10.82 10.05 -5.89
C ASP A 34 11.72 9.25 -6.82
N HIS A 35 11.10 8.43 -7.66
CA HIS A 35 11.77 7.58 -8.64
C HIS A 35 11.15 7.82 -10.01
N SER A 36 11.95 7.84 -11.07
CA SER A 36 11.54 8.26 -12.41
C SER A 36 10.37 7.47 -13.02
N TYR A 37 10.19 6.21 -12.59
CA TYR A 37 9.11 5.33 -13.05
C TYR A 37 7.90 5.30 -12.12
N ASP A 38 7.94 5.95 -10.96
CA ASP A 38 6.77 6.07 -10.09
C ASP A 38 5.63 6.76 -10.83
N GLY A 39 4.42 6.21 -10.73
CA GLY A 39 3.23 6.79 -11.35
C GLY A 39 3.16 6.61 -12.88
N LYS A 40 4.12 5.90 -13.50
CA LYS A 40 4.07 5.57 -14.92
C LYS A 40 3.30 4.26 -15.15
N SER A 41 2.75 4.12 -16.35
CA SER A 41 2.11 2.87 -16.77
C SER A 41 3.14 1.73 -16.85
N PRO A 42 2.77 0.49 -16.51
CA PRO A 42 3.60 -0.68 -16.77
C PRO A 42 4.08 -0.81 -18.22
N TYR A 43 3.35 -0.25 -19.19
CA TYR A 43 3.73 -0.26 -20.61
C TYR A 43 4.70 0.87 -20.99
N TYR A 44 4.97 1.82 -20.09
CA TYR A 44 5.96 2.87 -20.32
C TYR A 44 7.34 2.24 -20.44
N ASN A 45 8.09 2.60 -21.48
CA ASN A 45 9.41 2.03 -21.79
C ASN A 45 9.46 0.50 -21.75
N SER A 46 8.35 -0.16 -22.09
CA SER A 46 8.26 -1.62 -22.14
C SER A 46 8.57 -2.33 -20.81
N CYS A 47 8.31 -1.68 -19.66
CA CYS A 47 8.57 -2.28 -18.36
C CYS A 47 7.81 -3.61 -18.16
N ASP A 48 6.64 -3.76 -18.77
CA ASP A 48 5.80 -4.95 -18.75
C ASP A 48 6.43 -6.17 -19.46
N GLN A 49 7.32 -5.97 -20.44
CA GLN A 49 7.90 -7.07 -21.22
C GLN A 49 8.77 -8.02 -20.37
N SER A 50 9.28 -7.53 -19.25
CA SER A 50 10.09 -8.31 -18.29
C SER A 50 9.33 -8.63 -16.99
N ALA A 51 8.01 -8.48 -17.03
CA ALA A 51 7.14 -8.65 -15.88
C ALA A 51 7.11 -10.11 -15.41
N VAL A 52 7.31 -10.31 -14.11
CA VAL A 52 7.03 -11.56 -13.41
C VAL A 52 5.90 -11.35 -12.40
N THR A 53 5.08 -12.38 -12.17
CA THR A 53 4.15 -12.37 -11.03
C THR A 53 4.92 -12.79 -9.78
N LYS A 54 5.06 -11.87 -8.82
CA LYS A 54 5.67 -12.15 -7.51
C LYS A 54 4.73 -12.97 -6.63
N GLU A 55 3.45 -12.62 -6.63
CA GLU A 55 2.40 -13.38 -5.97
C GLU A 55 1.04 -13.15 -6.63
N LYS A 56 0.15 -14.12 -6.45
CA LYS A 56 -1.27 -14.06 -6.78
C LYS A 56 -2.09 -14.42 -5.54
N LYS A 57 -3.13 -13.65 -5.25
CA LYS A 57 -4.15 -13.98 -4.25
C LYS A 57 -5.55 -13.87 -4.80
N TRP A 58 -6.35 -14.91 -4.56
CA TRP A 58 -7.77 -14.90 -4.87
C TRP A 58 -8.50 -13.97 -3.88
N ILE A 59 -9.33 -13.09 -4.43
CA ILE A 59 -10.22 -12.22 -3.66
C ILE A 59 -11.52 -12.98 -3.37
N ASP A 60 -12.01 -13.73 -4.36
CA ASP A 60 -13.10 -14.70 -4.25
C ASP A 60 -12.97 -15.77 -5.34
N SER A 61 -14.03 -16.52 -5.62
CA SER A 61 -14.01 -17.60 -6.61
C SER A 61 -13.84 -17.13 -8.06
N ASN A 62 -14.04 -15.85 -8.35
CA ASN A 62 -14.06 -15.31 -9.72
C ASN A 62 -13.08 -14.15 -9.93
N SER A 63 -12.29 -13.80 -8.92
CA SER A 63 -11.38 -12.66 -9.03
C SER A 63 -10.11 -12.84 -8.19
N TYR A 64 -9.00 -12.32 -8.70
CA TYR A 64 -7.72 -12.36 -8.01
C TYR A 64 -6.89 -11.11 -8.30
N VAL A 65 -6.00 -10.78 -7.36
CA VAL A 65 -4.98 -9.75 -7.51
C VAL A 65 -3.60 -10.39 -7.66
N GLU A 66 -2.80 -9.83 -8.54
CA GLU A 66 -1.39 -10.16 -8.72
C GLU A 66 -0.52 -8.96 -8.34
N LEU A 67 0.60 -9.23 -7.65
CA LEU A 67 1.73 -8.31 -7.61
C LEU A 67 2.65 -8.64 -8.78
N LYS A 68 2.77 -7.72 -9.73
CA LYS A 68 3.66 -7.82 -10.88
C LYS A 68 4.94 -7.03 -10.60
N PHE A 69 6.05 -7.50 -11.14
CA PHE A 69 7.36 -6.86 -11.01
C PHE A 69 8.12 -6.88 -12.34
N SER A 70 8.59 -5.71 -12.79
CA SER A 70 9.47 -5.58 -13.95
C SER A 70 10.92 -5.83 -13.53
N THR A 71 11.53 -6.88 -14.07
CA THR A 71 12.95 -7.16 -13.80
C THR A 71 13.89 -6.17 -14.49
N THR A 72 13.45 -5.46 -15.53
CA THR A 72 14.23 -4.41 -16.20
C THR A 72 14.07 -3.05 -15.52
N CYS A 73 12.84 -2.58 -15.30
CA CYS A 73 12.58 -1.26 -14.71
C CYS A 73 12.70 -1.21 -13.19
N LYS A 74 12.79 -2.38 -12.54
CA LYS A 74 12.83 -2.55 -11.08
C LYS A 74 11.63 -1.90 -10.40
N THR A 75 10.46 -2.12 -10.97
CA THR A 75 9.19 -1.54 -10.54
C THR A 75 8.15 -2.62 -10.31
N ALA A 76 7.22 -2.36 -9.40
CA ALA A 76 6.07 -3.22 -9.12
C ALA A 76 4.76 -2.49 -9.40
N TRP A 77 3.72 -3.25 -9.74
CA TRP A 77 2.34 -2.76 -9.86
C TRP A 77 1.36 -3.87 -9.50
N ALA A 78 0.15 -3.48 -9.11
CA ALA A 78 -0.93 -4.43 -8.87
C ALA A 78 -1.75 -4.61 -10.16
N LYS A 79 -2.18 -5.84 -10.43
CA LYS A 79 -3.15 -6.15 -11.47
C LYS A 79 -4.27 -6.99 -10.86
N VAL A 80 -5.51 -6.53 -10.94
CA VAL A 80 -6.68 -7.35 -10.60
C VAL A 80 -7.27 -7.93 -11.87
N THR A 81 -7.71 -9.18 -11.80
CA THR A 81 -8.38 -9.88 -12.89
C THR A 81 -9.67 -10.51 -12.37
N VAL A 82 -10.77 -10.24 -13.05
CA VAL A 82 -12.05 -10.95 -12.96
C VAL A 82 -12.05 -12.00 -14.06
N THR A 83 -12.37 -13.25 -13.75
CA THR A 83 -12.29 -14.41 -14.66
C THR A 83 -13.34 -14.39 -15.77
N ARG A 84 -14.28 -13.45 -15.70
CA ARG A 84 -15.32 -13.17 -16.69
C ARG A 84 -15.39 -11.67 -16.97
N PRO A 85 -16.01 -11.24 -18.09
CA PRO A 85 -16.32 -9.84 -18.30
C PRO A 85 -17.16 -9.28 -17.15
N ALA A 86 -16.75 -8.15 -16.59
CA ALA A 86 -17.49 -7.47 -15.53
C ALA A 86 -18.92 -7.16 -15.99
N VAL A 87 -19.87 -7.35 -15.08
CA VAL A 87 -21.31 -7.15 -15.27
C VAL A 87 -21.77 -5.79 -14.75
N TYR A 88 -21.03 -5.15 -13.83
CA TYR A 88 -21.24 -3.77 -13.37
C TYR A 88 -20.02 -2.87 -13.62
N ASN A 89 -20.24 -1.56 -13.57
CA ASN A 89 -19.14 -0.59 -13.54
C ASN A 89 -18.49 -0.57 -12.15
N ASN A 90 -17.19 -0.28 -12.09
CA ASN A 90 -16.39 -0.35 -10.87
C ASN A 90 -16.42 -1.73 -10.18
N GLU A 91 -16.45 -2.82 -10.95
CA GLU A 91 -16.58 -4.18 -10.41
C GLU A 91 -15.35 -4.61 -9.60
N ALA A 92 -14.16 -4.25 -10.07
CA ALA A 92 -12.93 -4.53 -9.37
C ALA A 92 -11.95 -3.37 -9.51
N ASP A 93 -11.04 -3.26 -8.54
CA ASP A 93 -9.96 -2.29 -8.54
C ASP A 93 -8.75 -2.91 -7.81
N ALA A 94 -7.58 -2.31 -8.01
CA ALA A 94 -6.36 -2.71 -7.36
C ALA A 94 -5.63 -1.49 -6.81
N ARG A 95 -4.84 -1.71 -5.77
CA ARG A 95 -3.92 -0.74 -5.19
C ARG A 95 -2.55 -1.36 -5.02
N VAL A 96 -1.51 -0.67 -5.47
CA VAL A 96 -0.12 -1.01 -5.14
C VAL A 96 0.38 -0.09 -4.05
N VAL A 97 1.18 -0.60 -3.13
CA VAL A 97 1.76 0.15 -2.02
C VAL A 97 3.23 -0.18 -1.92
N ARG A 98 4.09 0.84 -1.81
CA ARG A 98 5.50 0.69 -1.43
C ARG A 98 5.66 0.84 0.07
N LYS A 99 6.39 -0.08 0.70
CA LYS A 99 6.54 -0.17 2.16
C LYS A 99 7.30 0.99 2.77
N THR A 100 8.34 1.48 2.10
CA THR A 100 9.32 2.40 2.70
C THR A 100 8.74 3.79 2.94
N ASP A 101 7.88 4.27 2.04
CA ASP A 101 7.32 5.62 2.08
C ASP A 101 5.78 5.65 2.01
N GLY A 102 5.13 4.49 1.89
CA GLY A 102 3.68 4.39 1.75
C GLY A 102 3.15 4.88 0.40
N LYS A 103 4.02 5.16 -0.58
CA LYS A 103 3.60 5.60 -1.91
C LYS A 103 2.67 4.56 -2.52
N ALA A 104 1.52 5.01 -3.00
CA ALA A 104 0.49 4.10 -3.47
C ALA A 104 -0.30 4.67 -4.64
N TYR A 105 -0.76 3.75 -5.49
CA TYR A 105 -1.59 4.07 -6.64
C TYR A 105 -2.72 3.06 -6.78
N THR A 106 -3.84 3.51 -7.33
CA THR A 106 -4.99 2.67 -7.71
C THR A 106 -5.06 2.48 -9.21
N CYS A 107 -5.92 1.59 -9.73
CA CYS A 107 -6.09 1.45 -11.18
C CYS A 107 -6.56 2.77 -11.83
N GLY A 108 -7.34 3.58 -11.10
CA GLY A 108 -7.81 4.90 -11.55
C GLY A 108 -6.79 6.04 -11.46
N SER A 109 -5.61 5.81 -10.88
CA SER A 109 -4.55 6.82 -10.81
C SER A 109 -3.96 7.09 -12.21
N ALA A 110 -3.43 8.30 -12.45
CA ALA A 110 -2.72 8.61 -13.68
C ALA A 110 -1.57 7.61 -13.90
N GLY A 111 -1.51 6.99 -15.08
CA GLY A 111 -0.60 5.88 -15.39
C GLY A 111 -1.25 4.49 -15.28
N GLY A 112 -2.41 4.35 -14.63
CA GLY A 112 -3.24 3.14 -14.67
C GLY A 112 -4.17 3.14 -15.88
N ASN A 113 -5.04 2.12 -15.97
CA ASN A 113 -6.04 1.99 -17.04
C ASN A 113 -7.50 2.13 -16.58
N GLY A 114 -7.72 2.68 -15.38
CA GLY A 114 -9.05 2.79 -14.79
C GLY A 114 -9.49 1.49 -14.10
N VAL A 115 -10.50 1.59 -13.23
CA VAL A 115 -11.09 0.41 -12.57
C VAL A 115 -11.75 -0.53 -13.59
N VAL A 116 -12.01 -1.78 -13.20
CA VAL A 116 -12.69 -2.76 -14.04
C VAL A 116 -14.16 -2.35 -14.20
N ASN A 117 -14.50 -1.86 -15.39
CA ASN A 117 -15.87 -1.49 -15.76
C ASN A 117 -16.54 -2.60 -16.57
N LYS A 118 -17.86 -2.45 -16.78
CA LYS A 118 -18.67 -3.43 -17.49
C LYS A 118 -18.03 -3.84 -18.82
N GLY A 119 -17.90 -5.15 -19.04
CA GLY A 119 -17.28 -5.74 -20.23
C GLY A 119 -15.76 -5.94 -20.14
N GLN A 120 -15.08 -5.31 -19.18
CA GLN A 120 -13.64 -5.50 -18.96
C GLN A 120 -13.38 -6.69 -18.03
N THR A 121 -12.17 -7.23 -18.08
CA THR A 121 -11.76 -8.37 -17.23
C THR A 121 -10.62 -8.04 -16.28
N SER A 122 -9.95 -6.91 -16.44
CA SER A 122 -8.81 -6.57 -15.58
C SER A 122 -8.49 -5.09 -15.58
N CYS A 123 -7.82 -4.65 -14.51
CA CYS A 123 -7.16 -3.36 -14.45
C CYS A 123 -5.78 -3.49 -13.80
N TYR A 124 -4.94 -2.49 -14.04
CA TYR A 124 -3.61 -2.38 -13.45
C TYR A 124 -3.38 -0.99 -12.87
N THR A 125 -2.57 -0.93 -11.82
CA THR A 125 -2.11 0.33 -11.23
C THR A 125 -0.92 0.89 -12.01
N PRO A 126 -0.63 2.18 -11.87
CA PRO A 126 0.71 2.69 -12.11
C PRO A 126 1.77 1.93 -11.31
N MET A 127 3.02 2.08 -11.74
CA MET A 127 4.18 1.47 -11.11
C MET A 127 4.65 2.24 -9.87
N VAL A 128 5.23 1.50 -8.92
CA VAL A 128 6.13 2.01 -7.88
C VAL A 128 7.51 1.36 -8.08
N TYR A 129 8.59 2.11 -7.85
CA TYR A 129 9.94 1.56 -7.82
C TYR A 129 10.12 0.60 -6.63
N ASP A 130 10.67 -0.58 -6.89
CA ASP A 130 10.65 -1.73 -5.99
C ASP A 130 11.97 -2.53 -6.04
N LEU A 131 13.10 -1.82 -6.02
CA LEU A 131 14.42 -2.44 -5.84
C LEU A 131 14.82 -2.47 -4.37
N ASP A 132 15.38 -3.61 -3.95
CA ASP A 132 15.93 -3.85 -2.61
C ASP A 132 16.68 -2.61 -2.07
N PRO A 133 16.41 -2.18 -0.82
CA PRO A 133 15.61 -2.85 0.24
C PRO A 133 14.10 -2.55 0.19
N ARG A 134 13.59 -1.94 -0.89
CA ARG A 134 12.17 -1.62 -1.00
C ARG A 134 11.35 -2.88 -1.19
N LYS A 135 10.10 -2.80 -0.72
CA LYS A 135 9.11 -3.84 -0.91
C LYS A 135 7.80 -3.26 -1.37
N ALA A 136 7.04 -4.02 -2.15
CA ALA A 136 5.71 -3.67 -2.60
C ALA A 136 4.66 -4.71 -2.20
N GLN A 137 3.42 -4.25 -2.10
CA GLN A 137 2.25 -5.09 -1.85
C GLN A 137 1.15 -4.74 -2.85
N ALA A 138 0.47 -5.76 -3.37
CA ALA A 138 -0.74 -5.60 -4.16
C ALA A 138 -1.97 -5.88 -3.31
N GLN A 139 -2.94 -4.98 -3.38
CA GLN A 139 -4.23 -5.05 -2.69
C GLN A 139 -5.32 -5.04 -3.76
N GLY A 140 -6.21 -6.02 -3.75
CA GLY A 140 -7.31 -6.13 -4.69
C GLY A 140 -8.65 -6.02 -3.99
N LYS A 141 -9.63 -5.45 -4.69
CA LYS A 141 -11.03 -5.47 -4.26
C LYS A 141 -11.96 -5.89 -5.39
N HIS A 142 -13.03 -6.59 -5.05
CA HIS A 142 -14.09 -7.01 -5.97
C HIS A 142 -15.45 -6.76 -5.32
N ALA A 143 -16.36 -6.09 -6.02
CA ALA A 143 -17.63 -5.66 -5.43
C ALA A 143 -18.54 -6.86 -5.16
N ILE A 144 -19.33 -6.77 -4.10
CA ILE A 144 -20.33 -7.77 -3.73
C ILE A 144 -21.64 -7.40 -4.44
N PRO A 145 -22.28 -8.31 -5.20
CA PRO A 145 -23.54 -8.01 -5.87
C PRO A 145 -24.61 -7.49 -4.91
N ASN A 146 -25.32 -6.43 -5.32
CA ASN A 146 -26.38 -5.76 -4.54
C ASN A 146 -25.91 -5.22 -3.18
N SER A 147 -24.64 -4.80 -3.09
CA SER A 147 -24.06 -4.23 -1.87
C SER A 147 -23.08 -3.10 -2.23
N ASP A 148 -22.90 -2.15 -1.32
CA ASP A 148 -21.83 -1.15 -1.41
C ASP A 148 -20.49 -1.69 -0.84
N ALA A 149 -20.47 -2.94 -0.36
CA ALA A 149 -19.30 -3.60 0.17
C ALA A 149 -18.47 -4.33 -0.90
N TYR A 150 -17.21 -4.60 -0.57
CA TYR A 150 -16.26 -5.31 -1.43
C TYR A 150 -15.61 -6.46 -0.67
N ASN A 151 -15.29 -7.52 -1.39
CA ASN A 151 -14.32 -8.52 -0.97
C ASN A 151 -12.91 -7.96 -1.19
N TYR A 152 -11.97 -8.33 -0.32
CA TYR A 152 -10.59 -7.86 -0.36
C TYR A 152 -9.59 -9.01 -0.27
N ALA A 153 -8.47 -8.87 -0.93
CA ALA A 153 -7.28 -9.67 -0.68
C ALA A 153 -6.01 -8.85 -0.88
N GLU A 154 -4.95 -9.25 -0.18
CA GLU A 154 -3.63 -8.64 -0.29
C GLU A 154 -2.55 -9.71 -0.44
N THR A 155 -1.51 -9.40 -1.21
CA THR A 155 -0.28 -10.20 -1.24
C THR A 155 0.55 -9.95 0.02
N ILE A 156 1.57 -10.77 0.26
CA ILE A 156 2.63 -10.39 1.20
C ILE A 156 3.51 -9.29 0.58
N TRP A 157 4.39 -8.72 1.39
CA TRP A 157 5.39 -7.75 0.95
C TRP A 157 6.57 -8.44 0.27
N TYR A 158 6.78 -8.18 -1.03
CA TYR A 158 7.92 -8.66 -1.81
C TYR A 158 8.95 -7.59 -2.03
#